data_AF-A0A8T9SE79-F1
#
_entry.id   AF-A0A8T9SE79-F1
#
_cell.length_a   1.000
_cell.length_b   1.000
_cell.length_c   1.000
_cell.angle_alpha   90.00
_cell.angle_beta   90.00
_cell.angle_gamma   90.00
#
_symmetry.space_group_name_H-M   'P 1'
#
loop_
_entity.id
_entity.type
_entity.pdbx_description
1 polymer ?
#
loop_
_entity_poly.entity_id
_entity_poly.type
_entity_poly.pdbx_seq_one_letter_code
_entity_poly.pdbx_strand_id
1 'polypeptide(L)'
;MFQHHLRHLLPHWPEVPPRLWLTAAGIVLAGLSLWFEQEIWRETEPARFWTWVVLTLLLLAGGLQTIGVLLRWPASYNGPRWLRLALGCAALALGLGVALITLALCLLSGVRAALLGAS
;
A
#
# COMPACT_ATOMS: atom_id res chain seq x y z
N MET A 1 -5.35 -29.33 -25.84
CA MET A 1 -5.62 -28.06 -26.56
C MET A 1 -6.36 -26.99 -25.71
N PHE A 2 -6.56 -27.18 -24.39
CA PHE A 2 -7.32 -26.26 -23.53
C PHE A 2 -6.47 -25.18 -22.81
N GLN A 3 -5.14 -25.33 -22.74
CA GLN A 3 -4.29 -24.42 -21.95
C GLN A 3 -4.01 -23.07 -22.63
N HIS A 4 -4.12 -22.96 -23.96
CA HIS A 4 -3.82 -21.71 -24.67
C HIS A 4 -4.91 -20.65 -24.55
N HIS A 5 -6.18 -21.04 -24.37
CA HIS A 5 -7.29 -20.07 -24.22
C HIS A 5 -7.36 -19.46 -22.81
N LEU A 6 -6.89 -20.18 -21.79
CA LEU A 6 -6.86 -19.71 -20.40
C LEU A 6 -5.88 -18.56 -20.16
N ARG A 7 -4.77 -18.49 -20.92
CA ARG A 7 -3.79 -17.41 -20.78
C ARG A 7 -4.29 -16.05 -21.27
N HIS A 8 -5.32 -16.01 -22.11
CA HIS A 8 -5.96 -14.76 -22.56
C HIS A 8 -7.18 -14.35 -21.71
N LEU A 9 -7.59 -15.20 -20.76
CA LEU A 9 -8.76 -14.96 -19.90
C LEU A 9 -8.44 -14.08 -18.69
N LEU A 10 -7.18 -13.97 -18.28
CA LEU A 10 -6.76 -13.06 -17.23
C LEU A 10 -6.18 -11.77 -17.83
N PRO A 11 -6.50 -10.58 -17.28
CA PRO A 11 -5.78 -9.37 -17.64
C PRO A 11 -4.30 -9.56 -17.36
N HIS A 12 -3.45 -8.92 -18.18
CA HIS A 12 -2.03 -8.87 -17.89
C HIS A 12 -1.84 -8.32 -16.47
N TRP A 13 -0.88 -8.87 -15.72
CA TRP A 13 -0.55 -8.34 -14.40
C TRP A 13 -0.25 -6.85 -14.56
N PRO A 14 -0.79 -5.95 -13.72
CA PRO A 14 -0.46 -4.54 -13.80
C PRO A 14 1.05 -4.38 -13.65
N GLU A 15 1.68 -3.73 -14.63
CA GLU A 15 3.05 -3.27 -14.48
C GLU A 15 3.10 -2.32 -13.30
N VAL A 16 3.75 -2.76 -12.21
CA VAL A 16 3.85 -1.98 -10.98
C VAL A 16 4.74 -0.78 -11.27
N PRO A 17 4.24 0.47 -11.19
CA PRO A 17 5.04 1.64 -11.52
C PRO A 17 6.25 1.73 -10.59
N PRO A 18 7.40 2.24 -11.07
CA PRO A 18 8.62 2.34 -10.25
C PRO A 18 8.42 3.20 -8.98
N ARG A 19 7.44 4.11 -9.00
CA ARG A 19 7.04 4.91 -7.82
C ARG A 19 6.49 4.04 -6.69
N LEU A 20 5.75 2.97 -7.00
CA LEU A 20 5.21 2.04 -6.00
C LEU A 20 6.33 1.24 -5.33
N TRP A 21 7.32 0.80 -6.11
CA TRP A 21 8.53 0.16 -5.59
C TRP A 21 9.30 1.07 -4.64
N LEU A 22 9.47 2.34 -5.01
CA LEU A 22 10.14 3.33 -4.15
C LEU A 22 9.36 3.58 -2.85
N THR A 23 8.03 3.70 -2.91
CA THR A 23 7.22 3.84 -1.69
C THR A 23 7.28 2.60 -0.82
N ALA A 24 7.26 1.39 -1.40
CA ALA A 24 7.39 0.14 -0.65
C ALA A 24 8.76 0.02 0.03
N ALA A 25 9.83 0.33 -0.70
CA ALA A 25 11.19 0.38 -0.14
C ALA A 25 11.28 1.40 1.00
N GLY A 26 10.68 2.59 0.82
CA GLY A 26 10.60 3.60 1.87
C GLY A 26 9.85 3.13 3.11
N ILE A 27 8.71 2.46 2.96
CA ILE A 27 7.94 1.89 4.09
C ILE A 27 8.77 0.87 4.85
N VAL A 28 9.47 -0.02 4.14
CA VAL A 28 10.34 -1.04 4.75
C VAL A 28 11.51 -0.38 5.50
N LEU A 29 12.16 0.62 4.90
CA LEU A 29 13.23 1.39 5.52
C LEU A 29 12.75 2.13 6.78
N ALA A 30 11.60 2.80 6.72
CA ALA A 30 11.02 3.49 7.87
C ALA A 30 10.61 2.51 8.98
N GLY A 31 10.05 1.34 8.63
CA GLY A 31 9.74 0.28 9.58
C GLY A 31 10.99 -0.31 10.25
N LEU A 32 12.06 -0.55 9.47
CA LEU A 32 13.36 -0.98 9.99
C LEU A 32 13.98 0.08 10.89
N SER A 33 13.88 1.37 10.52
CA SER A 33 14.36 2.48 11.35
C SER A 33 13.66 2.48 12.71
N LEU A 34 12.33 2.32 12.74
CA LEU A 34 11.58 2.21 14.00
C LEU A 34 11.96 0.98 14.82
N TRP A 35 12.22 -0.16 14.16
CA TRP A 35 12.70 -1.37 14.84
C TRP A 35 14.04 -1.11 15.52
N PHE A 36 15.00 -0.53 14.79
CA PHE A 36 16.32 -0.19 15.34
C PHE A 36 16.25 0.88 16.44
N GLU A 37 15.37 1.88 16.30
CA GLU A 37 15.12 2.88 17.35
C GLU A 37 14.45 2.27 18.59
N GLN A 38 13.72 1.16 18.49
CA GLN A 38 13.20 0.45 19.65
C GLN A 38 14.28 -0.39 20.35
N GLU A 39 15.13 -1.04 19.56
CA GLU A 39 16.11 -2.00 20.07
C GLU A 39 17.39 -1.34 20.59
N ILE A 40 17.89 -0.29 19.91
CA ILE A 40 19.24 0.23 20.15
C ILE A 40 19.22 1.63 20.80
N TRP A 41 18.25 2.51 20.49
CA TRP A 41 18.26 3.92 20.92
C TRP A 41 16.95 4.34 21.60
N ARG A 42 16.80 4.04 22.90
CA ARG A 42 15.58 4.38 23.64
C ARG A 42 15.42 5.88 23.97
N GLU A 43 16.48 6.68 23.90
CA GLU A 43 16.50 8.05 24.46
C GLU A 43 16.30 9.19 23.43
N THR A 44 16.22 8.90 22.14
CA THR A 44 16.05 9.93 21.10
C THR A 44 14.59 10.15 20.70
N GLU A 45 13.82 10.83 21.56
CA GLU A 45 12.41 11.19 21.31
C GLU A 45 12.14 11.97 20.01
N PRO A 46 12.90 13.04 19.65
CA PRO A 46 12.56 13.83 18.47
C PRO A 46 12.77 13.08 17.15
N ALA A 47 13.77 12.19 17.08
CA ALA A 47 14.01 11.38 15.88
C ALA A 47 12.84 10.40 15.64
N ARG A 48 12.34 9.78 16.70
CA ARG A 48 11.24 8.82 16.64
C ARG A 48 9.95 9.45 16.14
N PHE A 49 9.64 10.68 16.55
CA PHE A 49 8.48 11.43 16.05
C PHE A 49 8.54 11.58 14.52
N TRP A 50 9.66 12.05 13.97
CA TRP A 50 9.82 12.25 12.53
C TRP A 50 9.77 10.93 11.75
N THR A 51 10.34 9.85 12.28
CA THR A 51 10.28 8.52 11.67
C THR A 51 8.82 8.03 11.55
N TRP A 52 7.98 8.25 12.56
CA TRP A 52 6.54 7.96 12.48
C TRP A 52 5.81 8.83 11.46
N VAL A 53 6.08 10.14 11.43
CA VAL A 53 5.47 11.05 10.44
C VAL A 53 5.80 10.62 9.01
N VAL A 54 7.08 10.29 8.74
CA VAL A 54 7.54 9.81 7.44
C VAL A 54 6.87 8.48 7.08
N LEU A 55 6.76 7.55 8.02
CA LEU A 55 6.06 6.28 7.81
C LEU A 55 4.58 6.51 7.43
N THR A 56 3.87 7.39 8.15
CA THR A 56 2.46 7.72 7.86
C THR A 56 2.29 8.28 6.46
N LEU A 57 3.16 9.21 6.04
CA LEU A 57 3.13 9.80 4.70
C LEU A 57 3.39 8.74 3.62
N LEU A 58 4.34 7.84 3.85
CA LEU A 58 4.65 6.75 2.91
C LEU A 58 3.52 5.73 2.80
N LEU A 59 2.86 5.39 3.92
CA LEU A 59 1.69 4.51 3.93
C LEU A 59 0.51 5.12 3.15
N LEU A 60 0.23 6.41 3.36
CA LEU A 60 -0.79 7.15 2.60
C LEU A 60 -0.48 7.17 1.10
N ALA A 61 0.75 7.51 0.74
CA ALA A 61 1.17 7.55 -0.66
C ALA A 61 1.12 6.16 -1.32
N GLY A 62 1.62 5.12 -0.65
CA GLY A 62 1.63 3.76 -1.14
C GLY A 62 0.21 3.17 -1.26
N GLY A 63 -0.65 3.41 -0.28
CA GLY A 63 -2.05 2.96 -0.30
C GLY A 63 -2.82 3.58 -1.46
N LEU A 64 -2.71 4.90 -1.65
CA LEU A 64 -3.40 5.60 -2.73
C LEU A 64 -2.91 5.15 -4.12
N GLN A 65 -1.59 4.93 -4.28
CA GLN A 65 -1.03 4.41 -5.53
C GLN A 65 -1.52 2.98 -5.81
N THR A 66 -1.57 2.13 -4.78
CA THR A 66 -2.04 0.74 -4.89
C THR A 66 -3.51 0.68 -5.32
N ILE A 67 -4.37 1.51 -4.72
CA ILE A 67 -5.78 1.65 -5.10
C ILE A 67 -5.89 2.13 -6.55
N GLY A 68 -5.09 3.12 -6.96
CA GLY A 68 -5.08 3.62 -8.34
C GLY A 68 -4.72 2.55 -9.37
N VAL A 69 -3.76 1.67 -9.06
CA VAL A 69 -3.39 0.53 -9.92
C VAL A 69 -4.51 -0.51 -9.96
N LEU A 70 -5.06 -0.88 -8.81
CA LEU A 70 -6.16 -1.84 -8.69
C LEU A 70 -7.39 -1.40 -9.49
N LEU A 71 -7.79 -0.13 -9.41
CA LEU A 71 -8.95 0.40 -10.13
C LEU A 71 -8.73 0.48 -11.65
N ARG A 72 -7.49 0.69 -12.10
CA ARG A 72 -7.14 0.72 -13.53
C ARG A 72 -6.96 -0.66 -14.14
N TRP A 73 -6.65 -1.67 -13.33
CA TRP A 73 -6.36 -3.03 -13.80
C TRP A 73 -7.52 -3.70 -14.57
N PRO A 74 -8.79 -3.61 -14.15
CA PRO A 74 -9.91 -4.14 -14.92
C PRO A 74 -10.07 -3.47 -16.31
N ALA A 75 -9.60 -2.22 -16.48
CA ALA A 75 -9.72 -1.49 -17.73
C ALA A 75 -8.77 -2.02 -18.83
N SER A 76 -7.65 -2.65 -18.46
CA SER A 76 -6.74 -3.30 -19.42
C SER A 76 -7.23 -4.68 -19.88
N TYR A 77 -8.34 -5.18 -19.32
CA TYR A 77 -8.91 -6.48 -19.67
C TYR A 77 -9.70 -6.41 -20.98
N ASN A 78 -9.20 -7.03 -22.05
CA ASN A 78 -9.85 -7.06 -23.37
C ASN A 78 -10.83 -8.23 -23.60
N GLY A 79 -11.11 -9.07 -22.59
CA GLY A 79 -12.02 -10.21 -22.71
C GLY A 79 -13.51 -9.89 -22.46
N PRO A 80 -14.33 -10.89 -22.13
CA PRO A 80 -15.78 -10.73 -22.00
C PRO A 80 -16.19 -9.68 -20.95
N ARG A 81 -17.24 -8.90 -21.26
CA ARG A 81 -17.73 -7.81 -20.40
C ARG A 81 -18.13 -8.29 -18.99
N TRP A 82 -18.71 -9.48 -18.87
CA TRP A 82 -19.11 -10.03 -17.57
C TRP A 82 -17.89 -10.31 -16.66
N LEU A 83 -16.78 -10.80 -17.22
CA LEU A 83 -15.56 -11.03 -16.44
C LEU A 83 -14.88 -9.71 -16.09
N ARG A 84 -14.94 -8.70 -16.97
CA ARG A 84 -14.49 -7.34 -16.67
C ARG A 84 -15.22 -6.76 -15.45
N LEU A 85 -16.54 -6.96 -15.35
CA LEU A 85 -17.35 -6.53 -14.21
C LEU A 85 -16.95 -7.27 -12.93
N ALA A 86 -16.77 -8.60 -12.99
CA ALA A 86 -16.32 -9.39 -11.85
C ALA A 86 -14.94 -8.94 -11.33
N LEU A 87 -13.99 -8.69 -12.25
CA LEU A 87 -12.68 -8.12 -11.93
C LEU A 87 -12.79 -6.72 -11.34
N GLY A 88 -13.70 -5.89 -11.85
CA GLY A 88 -14.01 -4.57 -11.31
C GLY A 88 -14.50 -4.62 -9.87
N CYS A 89 -15.46 -5.50 -9.56
CA CYS A 89 -15.95 -5.70 -8.20
C CYS A 89 -14.85 -6.22 -7.26
N ALA A 90 -14.03 -7.17 -7.71
CA ALA A 90 -12.91 -7.68 -6.93
C ALA A 90 -11.86 -6.58 -6.66
N ALA A 91 -11.51 -5.79 -7.68
CA ALA A 91 -10.58 -4.67 -7.54
C ALA A 91 -11.11 -3.59 -6.60
N LEU A 92 -12.41 -3.31 -6.59
CA LEU A 92 -13.05 -2.40 -5.65
C LEU A 92 -12.99 -2.94 -4.21
N ALA A 93 -13.32 -4.21 -4.01
CA ALA A 93 -13.24 -4.84 -2.69
C ALA A 93 -11.81 -4.83 -2.14
N LEU A 94 -10.83 -5.14 -2.99
CA LEU A 94 -9.41 -5.06 -2.64
C LEU A 94 -8.97 -3.62 -2.38
N GLY A 95 -9.39 -2.66 -3.20
CA GLY A 95 -9.10 -1.24 -3.01
C GLY A 95 -9.67 -0.69 -1.69
N LEU A 96 -10.89 -1.09 -1.33
CA LEU A 96 -11.49 -0.78 -0.03
C LEU A 96 -10.71 -1.42 1.12
N GLY A 97 -10.31 -2.69 0.98
CA GLY A 97 -9.46 -3.37 1.96
C GLY A 97 -8.14 -2.62 2.20
N VAL A 98 -7.45 -2.24 1.12
CA VAL A 98 -6.22 -1.44 1.19
C VAL A 98 -6.48 -0.08 1.84
N ALA A 99 -7.57 0.61 1.49
CA ALA A 99 -7.93 1.88 2.10
C ALA A 99 -8.16 1.75 3.62
N LEU A 100 -8.90 0.74 4.06
CA LEU A 100 -9.16 0.49 5.48
C LEU A 100 -7.89 0.13 6.25
N ILE A 101 -7.03 -0.73 5.68
CA ILE A 101 -5.75 -1.08 6.30
C ILE A 101 -4.83 0.14 6.39
N THR A 102 -4.76 0.94 5.31
CA THR A 102 -3.96 2.17 5.28
C THR A 102 -4.46 3.16 6.32
N LEU A 103 -5.78 3.34 6.43
CA LEU A 103 -6.40 4.20 7.43
C LEU A 103 -6.09 3.71 8.85
N ALA A 104 -6.25 2.41 9.13
CA ALA A 104 -5.96 1.83 10.44
C ALA A 104 -4.47 2.02 10.82
N LEU A 105 -3.55 1.78 9.89
CA LEU A 105 -2.12 1.99 10.11
C LEU A 105 -1.78 3.47 10.29
N CYS A 106 -2.42 4.37 9.54
CA CYS A 106 -2.25 5.83 9.69
C CYS A 106 -2.78 6.34 11.03
N LEU A 107 -3.91 5.81 11.51
CA LEU A 107 -4.43 6.15 12.83
C LEU A 107 -3.51 5.65 13.94
N LEU A 108 -3.02 4.41 13.85
CA LEU A 108 -2.08 3.85 14.82
C LEU A 108 -0.76 4.62 14.88
N SER A 109 -0.20 4.96 13.72
CA SER A 109 1.04 5.74 13.61
C SER A 109 0.84 7.20 14.03
N GLY A 110 -0.26 7.83 13.61
CA GLY A 110 -0.62 9.21 13.97
C GLY A 110 -0.91 9.39 15.46
N VAL A 111 -1.64 8.46 16.08
CA VAL A 111 -1.88 8.47 17.54
C VAL A 111 -0.55 8.31 18.28
N ARG A 112 0.35 7.42 17.82
CA ARG A 112 1.68 7.28 18.44
C ARG A 112 2.56 8.52 18.26
N ALA A 113 2.55 9.14 17.09
CA ALA A 113 3.27 10.39 16.86
C ALA A 113 2.74 11.52 17.76
N ALA A 114 1.41 11.64 17.90
CA ALA A 114 0.80 12.64 18.76
C ALA A 114 1.14 12.42 20.25
N LEU A 115 1.22 11.18 20.71
CA LEU A 115 1.63 10.84 22.07
C LEU A 115 3.11 11.18 22.34
N LEU A 116 4.00 10.95 21.36
CA LEU A 116 5.43 11.26 21.48
C LEU A 116 5.76 12.76 21.36
N GLY A 117 4.87 13.56 20.76
CA GLY A 117 5.04 15.01 20.66
C GLY A 117 4.45 15.79 21.85
N ALA A 118 3.78 15.10 22.78
CA ALA A 118 3.13 15.70 23.95
C ALA A 118 3.92 15.48 25.26
N SER A 119 4.98 14.67 25.24
CA SER A 119 5.96 14.47 26.31
C SER A 119 7.10 15.50 26.25
#